data_AF-A0A4U6BMV7-F1
#
_entry.id   AF-A0A4U6BMV7-F1
#
_cell.length_a   1.000
_cell.length_b   1.000
_cell.length_c   1.000
_cell.angle_alpha   90.00
_cell.angle_beta   90.00
_cell.angle_gamma   90.00
#
_symmetry.space_group_name_H-M   'P 1'
#
loop_
_entity.id
_entity.type
_entity.pdbx_description
1 polymer ?
#
loop_
_entity_poly.entity_id
_entity_poly.type
_entity_poly.pdbx_seq_one_letter_code
_entity_poly.pdbx_strand_id
1 'polypeptide(L)'
;MWIEIAHDYREIKAVLNPFWVPSAAQWDLHVLCVLTHRQMESPLTARSVVYEPIYSVDASRRSALRAVSYELAFSHDLPENWPTFAERPPPINYDLIAQGICDRQSTPAFIHEWGRLKELYGRYIELVHHSERVLAEGGQSISGAAEGHRIQRYWYAHWIRQRLSTLKARDRSPAERELARVCFRIANGSLRPARPYNRQWYGRLLDERAGIAAEQIKGSYRNLSVKKLRELLSDARISERHLPPLRVEAFRLR
;
A
#
# COMPACT_ATOMS: atom_id res chain seq x y z
N MET A 1 -15.47 -40.62 -3.92
CA MET A 1 -14.12 -40.42 -4.52
C MET A 1 -14.12 -39.46 -5.72
N TRP A 2 -14.42 -39.86 -6.97
CA TRP A 2 -14.29 -38.95 -8.12
C TRP A 2 -15.19 -37.70 -8.08
N ILE A 3 -16.39 -37.83 -7.49
CA ILE A 3 -17.29 -36.68 -7.26
C ILE A 3 -16.66 -35.67 -6.29
N GLU A 4 -15.97 -36.14 -5.25
CA GLU A 4 -15.28 -35.29 -4.27
C GLU A 4 -14.06 -34.61 -4.90
N ILE A 5 -13.27 -35.35 -5.69
CA ILE A 5 -12.13 -34.78 -6.43
C ILE A 5 -12.60 -33.67 -7.40
N ALA A 6 -13.70 -33.90 -8.11
CA ALA A 6 -14.30 -32.89 -9.00
C ALA A 6 -14.86 -31.67 -8.24
N HIS A 7 -15.30 -31.87 -7.00
CA HIS A 7 -15.73 -30.78 -6.12
C HIS A 7 -14.53 -29.96 -5.65
N ASP A 8 -13.53 -30.61 -5.05
CA ASP A 8 -12.27 -30.01 -4.61
C ASP A 8 -11.60 -29.20 -5.73
N TYR A 9 -11.52 -29.77 -6.94
CA TYR A 9 -10.90 -29.07 -8.08
C TYR A 9 -11.62 -27.76 -8.42
N ARG A 10 -12.96 -27.75 -8.38
CA ARG A 10 -13.75 -26.55 -8.64
C ARG A 10 -13.59 -25.51 -7.54
N GLU A 11 -13.57 -25.92 -6.28
CA GLU A 11 -13.33 -25.00 -5.15
C GLU A 11 -11.95 -24.38 -5.23
N ILE A 12 -10.91 -25.18 -5.43
CA ILE A 12 -9.53 -24.71 -5.58
C ILE A 12 -9.45 -23.74 -6.76
N LYS A 13 -10.03 -24.08 -7.92
CA LYS A 13 -10.04 -23.19 -9.09
C LYS A 13 -10.80 -21.88 -8.84
N ALA A 14 -11.89 -21.91 -8.08
CA ALA A 14 -12.66 -20.72 -7.72
C ALA A 14 -11.90 -19.81 -6.75
N VAL A 15 -11.20 -20.38 -5.76
CA VAL A 15 -10.39 -19.64 -4.79
C VAL A 15 -9.11 -19.07 -5.43
N LEU A 16 -8.53 -19.78 -6.39
CA LEU A 16 -7.31 -19.39 -7.08
C LEU A 16 -7.55 -18.50 -8.31
N ASN A 17 -8.80 -18.20 -8.66
CA ASN A 17 -9.16 -17.24 -9.71
C ASN A 17 -8.44 -15.90 -9.46
N PRO A 18 -7.79 -15.32 -10.47
CA PRO A 18 -6.40 -14.88 -10.41
C PRO A 18 -6.15 -13.90 -9.27
N PHE A 19 -5.69 -14.41 -8.12
CA PHE A 19 -5.28 -13.55 -7.02
C PHE A 19 -4.00 -12.81 -7.44
N TRP A 20 -4.15 -11.53 -7.75
CA TRP A 20 -3.07 -10.71 -8.24
C TRP A 20 -2.20 -10.22 -7.07
N VAL A 21 -0.92 -10.62 -7.04
CA VAL A 21 0.00 -10.18 -5.99
C VAL A 21 0.74 -8.90 -6.43
N PRO A 22 0.45 -7.72 -5.83
CA PRO A 22 1.08 -6.47 -6.20
C PRO A 22 2.60 -6.51 -6.04
N SER A 23 3.30 -5.79 -6.92
CA SER A 23 4.72 -5.51 -6.71
C SER A 23 4.96 -4.66 -5.47
N ALA A 24 6.20 -4.64 -4.99
CA ALA A 24 6.59 -3.74 -3.90
C ALA A 24 6.24 -2.29 -4.24
N ALA A 25 6.56 -1.83 -5.45
CA ALA A 25 6.24 -0.49 -5.92
C ALA A 25 4.71 -0.22 -6.01
N GLN A 26 3.93 -1.21 -6.47
CA GLN A 26 2.46 -1.07 -6.54
C GLN A 26 1.84 -1.03 -5.16
N TRP A 27 2.33 -1.86 -4.24
CA TRP A 27 1.92 -1.84 -2.84
C TRP A 27 2.30 -0.53 -2.16
N ASP A 28 3.53 -0.05 -2.34
CA ASP A 28 3.97 1.24 -1.82
C ASP A 28 3.10 2.38 -2.37
N LEU A 29 2.78 2.34 -3.67
CA LEU A 29 1.86 3.29 -4.30
C LEU A 29 0.43 3.18 -3.75
N HIS A 30 -0.05 1.99 -3.43
CA HIS A 30 -1.34 1.78 -2.79
C HIS A 30 -1.36 2.28 -1.34
N VAL A 31 -0.32 2.00 -0.57
CA VAL A 31 -0.14 2.54 0.78
C VAL A 31 -0.10 4.07 0.71
N LEU A 32 0.64 4.65 -0.24
CA LEU A 32 0.65 6.09 -0.47
C LEU A 32 -0.72 6.63 -0.90
N CYS A 33 -1.44 5.92 -1.77
CA CYS A 33 -2.82 6.23 -2.16
C CYS A 33 -3.74 6.26 -0.93
N VAL A 34 -3.70 5.24 -0.07
CA VAL A 34 -4.47 5.17 1.18
C VAL A 34 -4.08 6.30 2.13
N LEU A 35 -2.77 6.51 2.36
CA LEU A 35 -2.24 7.57 3.21
C LEU A 35 -2.56 8.99 2.71
N THR A 36 -2.78 9.14 1.41
CA THR A 36 -3.19 10.40 0.76
C THR A 36 -4.69 10.51 0.55
N HIS A 37 -5.52 9.66 1.20
CA HIS A 37 -6.98 9.67 1.06
C HIS A 37 -7.44 9.53 -0.40
N ARG A 38 -6.78 8.66 -1.16
CA ARG A 38 -7.04 8.41 -2.59
C ARG A 38 -6.86 9.63 -3.49
N GLN A 39 -6.12 10.64 -3.04
CA GLN A 39 -5.73 11.78 -3.89
C GLN A 39 -4.67 11.39 -4.94
N MET A 40 -4.02 10.24 -4.76
CA MET A 40 -3.20 9.58 -5.78
C MET A 40 -3.96 8.39 -6.35
N GLU A 41 -3.91 8.22 -7.67
CA GLU A 41 -4.44 7.01 -8.30
C GLU A 41 -3.47 5.85 -8.09
N SER A 42 -4.01 4.71 -7.68
CA SER A 42 -3.27 3.45 -7.66
C SER A 42 -4.09 2.39 -8.41
N PRO A 43 -3.48 1.62 -9.33
CA PRO A 43 -4.15 0.53 -10.04
C PRO A 43 -4.80 -0.48 -9.08
N LEU A 44 -4.21 -0.65 -7.90
CA LEU A 44 -4.73 -1.48 -6.82
C LEU A 44 -6.04 -0.96 -6.24
N THR A 45 -6.19 0.36 -6.11
CA THR A 45 -7.39 0.95 -5.52
C THR A 45 -8.57 0.83 -6.48
N ALA A 46 -8.34 0.94 -7.79
CA ALA A 46 -9.34 0.65 -8.82
C ALA A 46 -9.80 -0.82 -8.79
N ARG A 47 -8.88 -1.77 -8.57
CA ARG A 47 -9.20 -3.20 -8.44
C ARG A 47 -9.86 -3.60 -7.12
N SER A 48 -9.52 -2.94 -6.01
CA SER A 48 -10.15 -3.18 -4.69
C SER A 48 -11.66 -2.98 -4.66
N VAL A 49 -12.20 -2.20 -5.60
CA VAL A 49 -13.63 -1.93 -5.75
C VAL A 49 -14.35 -3.05 -6.50
N VAL A 50 -13.62 -3.95 -7.17
CA VAL A 50 -14.14 -4.93 -8.14
C VAL A 50 -13.87 -6.38 -7.72
N TYR A 51 -14.00 -6.73 -6.43
CA TYR A 51 -14.06 -8.12 -5.93
C TYR A 51 -12.75 -8.92 -5.73
N GLU A 52 -11.58 -8.29 -5.56
CA GLU A 52 -10.36 -9.04 -5.19
C GLU A 52 -9.83 -8.65 -3.79
N PRO A 53 -9.66 -9.62 -2.85
CA PRO A 53 -8.97 -9.35 -1.60
C PRO A 53 -7.51 -9.00 -1.88
N ILE A 54 -7.10 -7.77 -1.56
CA ILE A 54 -5.69 -7.39 -1.63
C ILE A 54 -5.00 -7.85 -0.35
N TYR A 55 -4.15 -8.86 -0.46
CA TYR A 55 -3.42 -9.39 0.69
C TYR A 55 -2.26 -8.47 1.09
N SER A 56 -2.36 -7.85 2.27
CA SER A 56 -1.28 -7.12 2.92
C SER A 56 -0.28 -8.10 3.54
N VAL A 57 0.67 -8.56 2.75
CA VAL A 57 1.76 -9.44 3.18
C VAL A 57 3.09 -8.70 3.30
N ASP A 58 3.92 -9.07 4.27
CA ASP A 58 5.30 -8.58 4.38
C ASP A 58 6.12 -8.91 3.11
N ALA A 59 7.33 -8.35 2.97
CA ALA A 59 8.10 -8.48 1.74
C ALA A 59 8.49 -9.93 1.40
N SER A 60 8.81 -10.76 2.40
CA SER A 60 9.18 -12.17 2.18
C SER A 60 7.96 -13.00 1.80
N ARG A 61 6.81 -12.78 2.45
CA ARG A 61 5.54 -13.45 2.12
C ARG A 61 4.97 -12.99 0.79
N ARG A 62 5.14 -11.72 0.38
CA ARG A 62 4.80 -11.26 -0.98
C ARG A 62 5.61 -11.97 -2.04
N SER A 63 6.90 -12.20 -1.79
CA SER A 63 7.75 -12.97 -2.69
C SER A 63 7.29 -14.43 -2.78
N ALA A 64 6.92 -15.04 -1.64
CA ALA A 64 6.41 -16.42 -1.59
C ALA A 64 5.03 -16.56 -2.27
N LEU A 65 4.09 -15.66 -1.99
CA LEU A 65 2.78 -15.62 -2.66
C LEU A 65 2.90 -15.35 -4.14
N ARG A 66 3.87 -14.52 -4.56
CA ARG A 66 4.21 -14.37 -5.98
C ARG A 66 4.63 -15.70 -6.58
N ALA A 67 5.61 -16.38 -5.98
CA ALA A 67 6.07 -17.69 -6.47
C ALA A 67 4.90 -18.69 -6.61
N VAL A 68 4.04 -18.78 -5.60
CA VAL A 68 2.82 -19.62 -5.64
C VAL A 68 1.86 -19.16 -6.75
N SER A 69 1.66 -17.85 -6.93
CA SER A 69 0.83 -17.32 -8.03
C SER A 69 1.40 -17.61 -9.41
N TYR A 70 2.73 -17.74 -9.58
CA TYR A 70 3.33 -18.13 -10.86
C TYR A 70 3.05 -19.59 -11.20
N GLU A 71 3.23 -20.48 -10.22
CA GLU A 71 3.02 -21.91 -10.42
C GLU A 71 1.54 -22.23 -10.68
N LEU A 72 0.65 -21.42 -10.09
CA LEU A 72 -0.80 -21.47 -10.27
C LEU A 72 -1.32 -20.61 -11.43
N ALA A 73 -0.48 -19.79 -12.08
CA ALA A 73 -0.93 -18.90 -13.13
C ALA A 73 -1.48 -19.73 -14.29
N PHE A 74 -2.73 -19.45 -14.67
CA PHE A 74 -3.24 -19.88 -15.96
C PHE A 74 -2.32 -19.29 -17.03
N SER A 75 -1.78 -20.16 -17.88
CA SER A 75 -0.73 -19.90 -18.88
C SER A 75 -1.02 -18.77 -19.88
N HIS A 76 -2.16 -18.08 -19.78
CA HIS A 76 -2.68 -17.21 -20.84
C HIS A 76 -2.85 -15.73 -20.49
N ASP A 77 -2.72 -15.28 -19.23
CA ASP A 77 -3.02 -13.87 -18.87
C ASP A 77 -1.96 -13.18 -17.99
N LEU A 78 -0.67 -13.44 -18.23
CA LEU A 78 0.38 -12.66 -17.56
C LEU A 78 0.65 -11.35 -18.34
N PRO A 79 0.54 -10.16 -17.70
CA PRO A 79 0.85 -8.89 -18.36
C PRO A 79 2.29 -8.84 -18.89
N GLU A 80 2.52 -8.17 -20.03
CA GLU A 80 3.84 -8.04 -20.69
C GLU A 80 4.98 -7.54 -19.78
N ASN A 81 4.65 -6.89 -18.65
CA ASN A 81 5.59 -6.18 -17.78
C ASN A 81 5.93 -6.97 -16.49
N TRP A 82 5.70 -8.28 -16.48
CA TRP A 82 5.81 -9.10 -15.28
C TRP A 82 7.25 -9.61 -15.04
N PRO A 83 7.79 -9.59 -13.80
CA PRO A 83 9.19 -9.93 -13.58
C PRO A 83 9.52 -11.37 -13.94
N THR A 84 10.64 -11.54 -14.64
CA THR A 84 11.19 -12.83 -15.06
C THR A 84 12.06 -13.41 -13.94
N PHE A 85 11.58 -14.47 -13.28
CA PHE A 85 12.42 -15.29 -12.40
C PHE A 85 13.34 -16.19 -13.23
N ALA A 86 14.57 -16.40 -12.76
CA ALA A 86 15.65 -17.09 -13.48
C ALA A 86 15.41 -18.60 -13.69
N GLU A 87 14.61 -19.24 -12.83
CA GLU A 87 14.20 -20.64 -12.95
C GLU A 87 12.70 -20.71 -12.69
N ARG A 88 11.92 -21.05 -13.72
CA ARG A 88 10.46 -21.17 -13.61
C ARG A 88 10.10 -22.65 -13.47
N PRO A 89 9.47 -23.06 -12.35
CA PRO A 89 8.76 -24.34 -12.33
C PRO A 89 7.71 -24.32 -13.46
N PRO A 90 7.47 -25.45 -14.16
CA PRO A 90 6.42 -25.50 -15.16
C PRO A 90 5.06 -25.23 -14.49
N PRO A 91 4.16 -24.45 -15.13
CA PRO A 91 2.83 -24.18 -14.59
C PRO A 91 2.05 -25.48 -14.41
N ILE A 92 1.06 -25.46 -13.50
CA ILE A 92 0.15 -26.59 -13.31
C ILE A 92 -0.59 -26.89 -14.62
N ASN A 93 -0.60 -28.17 -15.01
CA ASN A 93 -1.37 -28.62 -16.17
C ASN A 93 -2.84 -28.86 -15.79
N TYR A 94 -3.62 -27.77 -15.78
CA TYR A 94 -5.05 -27.81 -15.43
C TYR A 94 -5.87 -28.71 -16.36
N ASP A 95 -5.48 -28.83 -17.63
CA ASP A 95 -6.17 -29.66 -18.62
C ASP A 95 -5.98 -31.15 -18.33
N LEU A 96 -4.77 -31.56 -17.92
CA LEU A 96 -4.50 -32.93 -17.52
C LEU A 96 -5.32 -33.33 -16.29
N ILE A 97 -5.44 -32.43 -15.30
CA ILE A 97 -6.25 -32.67 -14.11
C ILE A 97 -7.74 -32.77 -14.49
N ALA A 98 -8.24 -31.83 -15.29
CA ALA A 98 -9.63 -31.83 -15.74
C ALA A 98 -9.97 -33.10 -16.53
N GLN A 99 -9.09 -33.52 -17.44
CA GLN A 99 -9.25 -34.73 -18.23
C GLN A 99 -9.26 -35.98 -17.34
N GLY A 100 -8.32 -36.10 -16.39
CA GLY A 100 -8.28 -37.22 -15.46
C GLY A 100 -9.54 -37.33 -14.57
N ILE A 101 -10.12 -36.19 -14.17
CA ILE A 101 -11.40 -36.13 -13.44
C ILE A 101 -12.57 -36.57 -14.33
N CYS A 102 -12.65 -36.05 -15.56
CA CYS A 102 -13.71 -36.40 -16.52
C CYS A 102 -13.69 -37.90 -16.86
N ASP A 103 -12.50 -38.42 -17.17
CA ASP A 103 -12.30 -39.82 -17.55
C ASP A 103 -12.34 -40.77 -16.35
N ARG A 104 -12.29 -40.22 -15.13
CA ARG A 104 -12.24 -40.97 -13.86
C ARG A 104 -11.06 -41.93 -13.80
N GLN A 105 -9.89 -41.50 -14.29
CA GLN A 105 -8.68 -42.29 -14.38
C GLN A 105 -7.54 -41.71 -13.53
N SER A 106 -6.96 -42.56 -12.68
CA SER A 106 -5.81 -42.22 -11.85
C SER A 106 -4.51 -42.63 -12.52
N THR A 107 -4.09 -41.89 -13.56
CA THR A 107 -2.77 -42.09 -14.16
C THR A 107 -1.68 -41.50 -13.25
N PRO A 108 -0.42 -41.98 -13.31
CA PRO A 108 0.68 -41.38 -12.56
C PRO A 108 0.85 -39.88 -12.83
N ALA A 109 0.62 -39.45 -14.07
CA ALA A 109 0.67 -38.05 -14.45
C ALA A 109 -0.46 -37.22 -13.81
N PHE A 110 -1.68 -37.76 -13.78
CA PHE A 110 -2.80 -37.13 -13.05
C PHE A 110 -2.49 -36.99 -11.57
N ILE A 111 -2.02 -38.07 -10.91
CA ILE A 111 -1.71 -38.06 -9.47
C ILE A 111 -0.64 -37.02 -9.16
N HIS A 112 0.39 -36.92 -10.01
CA HIS A 112 1.45 -35.94 -9.85
C HIS A 112 0.94 -34.50 -9.91
N GLU A 113 0.23 -34.13 -10.99
CA GLU A 113 -0.29 -32.76 -11.15
C GLU A 113 -1.37 -32.40 -10.13
N TRP A 114 -2.23 -33.36 -9.76
CA TRP A 114 -3.22 -33.19 -8.70
C TRP A 114 -2.54 -32.94 -7.34
N GLY A 115 -1.49 -33.70 -7.03
CA GLY A 115 -0.68 -33.50 -5.82
C GLY A 115 -0.03 -32.11 -5.78
N ARG A 116 0.59 -31.69 -6.89
CA ARG A 116 1.18 -30.34 -7.01
C ARG A 116 0.14 -29.23 -6.82
N LEU A 117 -1.05 -29.36 -7.40
CA LEU A 117 -2.13 -28.39 -7.21
C LEU A 117 -2.56 -28.29 -5.74
N LYS A 118 -2.72 -29.42 -5.04
CA LYS A 118 -3.09 -29.45 -3.62
C LYS A 118 -1.99 -28.87 -2.73
N GLU A 119 -0.73 -29.14 -3.04
CA GLU A 119 0.41 -28.55 -2.32
C GLU A 119 0.43 -27.02 -2.46
N LEU A 120 0.32 -26.51 -3.68
CA LEU A 120 0.29 -25.07 -3.95
C LEU A 120 -0.91 -24.38 -3.30
N TYR A 121 -2.08 -25.03 -3.34
CA TYR A 121 -3.26 -24.56 -2.62
C TYR A 121 -3.03 -24.51 -1.11
N GLY A 122 -2.42 -25.55 -0.52
CA GLY A 122 -2.06 -25.58 0.90
C GLY A 122 -1.12 -24.43 1.28
N ARG A 123 -0.06 -24.21 0.49
CA ARG A 123 0.88 -23.08 0.68
C ARG A 123 0.18 -21.73 0.55
N TYR A 124 -0.73 -21.59 -0.40
CA TYR A 124 -1.55 -20.37 -0.54
C TYR A 124 -2.39 -20.12 0.71
N ILE A 125 -3.13 -21.13 1.19
CA ILE A 125 -3.98 -21.04 2.38
C ILE A 125 -3.17 -20.70 3.63
N GLU A 126 -2.00 -21.31 3.81
CA GLU A 126 -1.08 -21.00 4.92
C GLU A 126 -0.62 -19.53 4.87
N LEU A 127 -0.18 -19.07 3.70
CA LEU A 127 0.29 -17.70 3.50
C LEU A 127 -0.83 -16.67 3.69
N VAL A 128 -2.07 -17.01 3.29
CA VAL A 128 -3.25 -16.14 3.39
C VAL A 128 -3.84 -16.10 4.79
N HIS A 129 -4.09 -17.23 5.46
CA HIS A 129 -4.66 -17.22 6.82
C HIS A 129 -3.72 -16.63 7.86
N HIS A 130 -2.39 -16.80 7.69
CA HIS A 130 -1.43 -16.08 8.52
C HIS A 130 -1.32 -14.58 8.18
N SER A 131 -1.97 -14.11 7.10
CA SER A 131 -2.09 -12.70 6.73
C SER A 131 -3.38 -12.04 7.25
N GLU A 132 -4.46 -12.77 7.50
CA GLU A 132 -5.69 -12.21 8.09
C GLU A 132 -5.44 -11.59 9.47
N ARG A 133 -4.52 -12.18 10.24
CA ARG A 133 -4.04 -11.62 11.51
C ARG A 133 -3.31 -10.28 11.31
N VAL A 134 -2.59 -10.13 10.20
CA VAL A 134 -1.93 -8.89 9.77
C VAL A 134 -2.93 -7.91 9.16
N LEU A 135 -4.03 -8.35 8.55
CA LEU A 135 -5.15 -7.51 8.13
C LEU A 135 -5.98 -7.01 9.30
N ALA A 136 -6.06 -7.72 10.42
CA ALA A 136 -6.63 -7.18 11.65
C ALA A 136 -5.75 -6.05 12.23
N GLU A 137 -4.44 -6.23 12.21
CA GLU A 137 -3.46 -5.23 12.69
C GLU A 137 -3.26 -4.07 11.69
N GLY A 138 -3.33 -4.35 10.39
CA GLY A 138 -3.22 -3.40 9.28
C GLY A 138 -4.54 -2.71 8.93
N GLY A 139 -5.68 -3.39 9.09
CA GLY A 139 -7.02 -2.82 9.01
C GLY A 139 -7.29 -1.81 10.13
N GLN A 140 -6.68 -2.00 11.31
CA GLN A 140 -6.60 -0.94 12.32
C GLN A 140 -5.79 0.28 11.84
N SER A 141 -4.81 0.10 10.95
CA SER A 141 -4.11 1.21 10.29
C SER A 141 -4.95 1.84 9.16
N ILE A 142 -5.74 1.06 8.42
CA ILE A 142 -6.56 1.49 7.26
C ILE A 142 -7.89 2.15 7.67
N SER A 143 -8.25 2.17 8.97
CA SER A 143 -9.44 2.88 9.48
C SER A 143 -9.31 4.42 9.48
N GLY A 144 -9.15 5.00 8.28
CA GLY A 144 -10.06 5.98 7.68
C GLY A 144 -10.05 7.44 8.14
N ALA A 145 -9.72 7.77 9.38
CA ALA A 145 -9.80 9.16 9.86
C ALA A 145 -8.53 9.65 10.58
N ALA A 146 -7.78 8.74 11.20
CA ALA A 146 -6.56 9.09 11.95
C ALA A 146 -5.32 9.32 11.06
N GLU A 147 -5.28 8.75 9.84
CA GLU A 147 -4.07 8.72 9.01
C GLU A 147 -3.84 9.97 8.14
N GLY A 148 -4.83 10.84 7.91
CA GLY A 148 -4.63 12.08 7.16
C GLY A 148 -3.58 13.01 7.79
N HIS A 149 -3.48 12.95 9.13
CA HIS A 149 -2.45 13.65 9.89
C HIS A 149 -1.06 13.03 9.76
N ARG A 150 -0.97 11.76 9.34
CA ARG A 150 0.29 11.02 9.33
C ARG A 150 1.25 11.59 8.28
N ILE A 151 0.86 11.68 7.01
CA ILE A 151 1.69 12.32 5.96
C ILE A 151 1.98 13.78 6.30
N GLN A 152 1.02 14.52 6.88
CA GLN A 152 1.25 15.90 7.35
C GLN A 152 2.33 15.97 8.44
N ARG A 153 2.37 15.00 9.36
CA ARG A 153 3.41 14.89 10.40
C ARG A 153 4.77 14.54 9.80
N TYR A 154 4.84 13.68 8.77
CA TYR A 154 6.10 13.45 8.03
C TYR A 154 6.56 14.73 7.35
N TRP A 155 5.68 15.40 6.61
CA TRP A 155 6.02 16.67 5.96
C TRP A 155 6.50 17.73 6.95
N TYR A 156 5.79 17.89 8.06
CA TYR A 156 6.20 18.74 9.17
C TYR A 156 7.60 18.38 9.68
N ALA A 157 7.87 17.09 9.94
CA ALA A 157 9.17 16.65 10.45
C ALA A 157 10.32 16.96 9.48
N HIS A 158 10.13 16.68 8.18
CA HIS A 158 11.11 17.01 7.14
C HIS A 158 11.31 18.52 6.98
N TRP A 159 10.23 19.29 7.06
CA TRP A 159 10.30 20.76 7.01
C TRP A 159 11.15 21.33 8.14
N ILE A 160 10.86 20.93 9.39
CA ILE A 160 11.61 21.34 10.58
C ILE A 160 13.09 20.94 10.46
N ARG A 161 13.37 19.71 10.02
CA ARG A 161 14.74 19.21 9.85
C ARG A 161 15.54 20.02 8.83
N GLN A 162 14.91 20.47 7.74
CA GLN A 162 15.62 21.22 6.71
C GLN A 162 15.99 22.65 7.16
N ARG A 163 15.23 23.26 8.09
CA ARG A 163 15.51 24.61 8.59
C ARG A 163 16.43 24.64 9.79
N LEU A 164 16.51 23.54 10.54
CA LEU A 164 17.12 23.54 11.86
C LEU A 164 18.09 22.37 12.02
N SER A 165 19.26 22.67 12.55
CA SER A 165 20.26 21.66 12.95
C SER A 165 19.79 20.86 14.16
N THR A 166 18.96 21.45 15.03
CA THR A 166 18.39 20.82 16.23
C THR A 166 16.89 20.60 16.09
N LEU A 167 16.39 19.48 16.63
CA LEU A 167 14.95 19.19 16.68
C LEU A 167 14.32 19.64 18.01
N LYS A 168 14.99 20.44 18.84
CA LYS A 168 14.47 20.82 20.17
C LYS A 168 13.31 21.80 20.02
N ALA A 169 12.23 21.61 20.79
CA ALA A 169 11.00 22.40 20.65
C ALA A 169 11.21 23.92 20.68
N ARG A 170 12.07 24.41 21.58
CA ARG A 170 12.40 25.84 21.70
C ARG A 170 12.99 26.47 20.43
N ASP A 171 13.64 25.67 19.60
CA ASP A 171 14.34 26.14 18.39
C ASP A 171 13.40 26.12 17.16
N ARG A 172 12.21 25.52 17.26
CA ARG A 172 11.32 25.25 16.11
C ARG A 172 10.50 26.44 15.63
N SER A 173 10.26 27.42 16.50
CA SER A 173 9.34 28.53 16.25
C SER A 173 9.56 29.27 14.91
N PRO A 174 10.80 29.53 14.44
CA PRO A 174 11.01 30.16 13.13
C PRO A 174 10.52 29.27 11.96
N ALA A 175 10.89 27.99 11.97
CA ALA A 175 10.51 27.04 10.92
C ALA A 175 9.00 26.74 10.93
N GLU A 176 8.38 26.67 12.12
CA GLU A 176 6.94 26.52 12.29
C GLU A 176 6.17 27.72 11.72
N ARG A 177 6.65 28.96 11.95
CA ARG A 177 6.04 30.17 11.38
C ARG A 177 6.14 30.22 9.86
N GLU A 178 7.29 29.85 9.30
CA GLU A 178 7.46 29.75 7.84
C GLU A 178 6.49 28.74 7.24
N LEU A 179 6.38 27.55 7.83
CA LEU A 179 5.43 26.52 7.39
C LEU A 179 3.98 27.00 7.50
N ALA A 180 3.61 27.64 8.61
CA ALA A 180 2.28 28.19 8.82
C ALA A 180 1.92 29.19 7.73
N ARG A 181 2.85 30.08 7.37
CA ARG A 181 2.69 31.07 6.30
C ARG A 181 2.44 30.42 4.94
N VAL A 182 3.21 29.38 4.60
CA VAL A 182 3.02 28.63 3.34
C VAL A 182 1.64 27.99 3.31
N CYS A 183 1.28 27.26 4.37
CA CYS A 183 -0.02 26.60 4.47
C CYS A 183 -1.18 27.61 4.40
N PHE A 184 -1.06 28.75 5.09
CA PHE A 184 -2.08 29.81 5.09
C PHE A 184 -2.26 30.42 3.69
N ARG A 185 -1.15 30.74 3.00
CA ARG A 185 -1.18 31.24 1.61
C ARG A 185 -1.73 30.21 0.62
N ILE A 186 -1.56 28.92 0.84
CA ILE A 186 -2.18 27.90 -0.02
C ILE A 186 -3.67 27.78 0.29
N ALA A 187 -4.04 27.76 1.57
CA ALA A 187 -5.42 27.65 2.02
C ALA A 187 -6.29 28.82 1.54
N ASN A 188 -5.76 30.04 1.60
CA ASN A 188 -6.44 31.25 1.10
C ASN A 188 -6.34 31.43 -0.43
N GLY A 189 -5.57 30.57 -1.12
CA GLY A 189 -5.47 30.53 -2.57
C GLY A 189 -4.43 31.46 -3.21
N SER A 190 -3.61 32.16 -2.41
CA SER A 190 -2.48 32.98 -2.88
C SER A 190 -1.32 32.16 -3.44
N LEU A 191 -1.17 30.90 -3.02
CA LEU A 191 -0.22 29.94 -3.57
C LEU A 191 -0.96 28.75 -4.18
N ARG A 192 -0.40 28.19 -5.25
CA ARG A 192 -0.92 26.92 -5.82
C ARG A 192 -0.48 25.75 -4.93
N PRO A 193 -1.39 24.85 -4.55
CA PRO A 193 -1.01 23.64 -3.83
C PRO A 193 -0.15 22.74 -4.72
N ALA A 194 0.80 22.01 -4.12
CA ALA A 194 1.57 21.01 -4.84
C ALA A 194 0.73 19.73 -4.98
N ARG A 195 0.65 19.19 -6.20
CA ARG A 195 -0.02 17.89 -6.43
C ARG A 195 0.72 16.78 -5.67
N PRO A 196 0.02 15.74 -5.16
CA PRO A 196 -1.42 15.48 -5.26
C PRO A 196 -2.29 16.24 -4.24
N TYR A 197 -1.68 17.00 -3.32
CA TYR A 197 -2.37 17.62 -2.19
C TYR A 197 -3.25 18.79 -2.62
N ASN A 198 -4.47 18.84 -2.09
CA ASN A 198 -5.39 19.95 -2.34
C ASN A 198 -5.28 21.04 -1.24
N ARG A 199 -5.97 22.17 -1.43
CA ARG A 199 -5.94 23.30 -0.47
C ARG A 199 -6.40 22.92 0.93
N GLN A 200 -7.44 22.09 1.03
CA GLN A 200 -7.99 21.64 2.30
C GLN A 200 -6.96 20.86 3.11
N TRP A 201 -6.11 20.07 2.44
CA TRP A 201 -5.02 19.33 3.08
C TRP A 201 -4.06 20.27 3.81
N TYR A 202 -3.64 21.39 3.19
CA TYR A 202 -2.76 22.38 3.85
C TYR A 202 -3.48 23.13 4.97
N GLY A 203 -4.76 23.47 4.76
CA GLY A 203 -5.58 24.14 5.76
C GLY A 203 -5.71 23.33 7.06
N ARG A 204 -5.75 22.00 6.98
CA ARG A 204 -5.83 21.12 8.17
C ARG A 204 -4.60 21.18 9.08
N LEU A 205 -3.44 21.67 8.63
CA LEU A 205 -2.26 21.89 9.48
C LEU A 205 -2.37 23.17 10.33
N LEU A 206 -3.25 24.09 9.94
CA LEU A 206 -3.38 25.41 10.56
C LEU A 206 -4.33 25.37 11.74
N ASP A 207 -4.01 26.09 12.80
CA ASP A 207 -4.91 26.30 13.92
C ASP A 207 -6.17 27.04 13.46
N GLU A 208 -7.29 26.80 14.12
CA GLU A 208 -8.56 27.43 13.78
C GLU A 208 -8.94 28.38 14.92
N ARG A 209 -9.15 29.66 14.59
CA ARG A 209 -9.64 30.66 15.53
C ARG A 209 -10.96 31.20 15.00
N ALA A 210 -12.04 30.97 15.75
CA ALA A 210 -13.41 31.33 15.34
C ALA A 210 -13.81 30.79 13.94
N GLY A 211 -13.39 29.56 13.62
CA GLY A 211 -13.70 28.92 12.33
C GLY A 211 -12.88 29.40 11.14
N ILE A 212 -11.94 30.32 11.36
CA ILE A 212 -11.01 30.82 10.33
C ILE A 212 -9.63 30.23 10.60
N ALA A 213 -9.00 29.70 9.55
CA ALA A 213 -7.62 29.22 9.63
C ALA A 213 -6.68 30.37 10.03
N ALA A 214 -5.96 30.22 11.13
CA ALA A 214 -4.94 31.15 11.58
C ALA A 214 -3.61 30.85 10.89
N GLU A 215 -2.75 31.86 10.73
CA GLU A 215 -1.36 31.68 10.29
C GLU A 215 -0.50 31.09 11.42
N GLN A 216 -0.92 29.95 11.97
CA GLN A 216 -0.25 29.23 13.05
C GLN A 216 -0.46 27.73 12.86
N ILE A 217 0.58 26.92 13.10
CA ILE A 217 0.45 25.45 13.07
C ILE A 217 -0.33 24.94 14.30
N LYS A 218 -1.24 23.97 14.11
CA LYS A 218 -1.98 23.31 15.20
C LYS A 218 -1.04 22.80 16.30
N GLY A 219 -1.47 22.94 17.55
CA GLY A 219 -0.71 22.48 18.72
C GLY A 219 -0.31 21.01 18.66
N SER A 220 -1.12 20.15 18.02
CA SER A 220 -0.84 18.71 17.85
C SER A 220 0.45 18.40 17.05
N TYR A 221 0.93 19.31 16.20
CA TYR A 221 2.23 19.18 15.51
C TYR A 221 3.36 19.81 16.33
N ARG A 222 3.10 20.98 16.94
CA ARG A 222 4.06 21.69 17.80
C ARG A 222 4.51 20.83 18.99
N ASN A 223 3.58 20.05 19.55
CA ASN A 223 3.79 19.19 20.70
C ASN A 223 4.49 17.85 20.37
N LEU A 224 4.89 17.61 19.11
CA LEU A 224 5.61 16.38 18.75
C LEU A 224 6.97 16.31 19.46
N SER A 225 7.22 15.21 20.17
CA SER A 225 8.49 14.98 20.87
C SER A 225 9.65 14.82 19.90
N VAL A 226 10.89 15.08 20.36
CA VAL A 226 12.11 14.84 19.57
C VAL A 226 12.21 13.39 19.12
N LYS A 227 11.87 12.44 20.02
CA LYS A 227 11.81 11.01 19.71
C LYS A 227 10.87 10.76 18.54
N LYS A 228 9.66 11.32 18.58
CA LYS A 228 8.67 11.11 17.51
C LYS A 228 9.10 11.71 16.18
N LEU A 229 9.71 12.89 16.19
CA LEU A 229 10.26 13.49 14.96
C LEU A 229 11.37 12.63 14.36
N ARG A 230 12.25 12.03 15.18
CA ARG A 230 13.28 11.11 14.69
C ARG A 230 12.67 9.85 14.09
N GLU A 231 11.67 9.25 14.75
CA GLU A 231 10.94 8.09 14.22
C GLU A 231 10.34 8.38 12.84
N LEU A 232 9.69 9.54 12.68
CA LEU A 232 9.11 9.96 11.40
C LEU A 232 10.20 10.16 10.32
N LEU A 233 11.33 10.76 10.67
CA LEU A 233 12.42 10.98 9.72
C LEU A 233 13.17 9.69 9.33
N SER A 234 13.10 8.64 10.16
CA SER A 234 13.76 7.36 9.91
C SER A 234 12.90 6.35 9.12
N ASP A 235 11.63 6.67 8.86
CA ASP A 235 10.73 5.73 8.17
C ASP A 235 11.02 5.72 6.65
N ALA A 236 11.68 4.66 6.19
CA ALA A 236 12.04 4.50 4.77
C ALA A 236 10.83 4.42 3.82
N ARG A 237 9.61 4.15 4.33
CA ARG A 237 8.40 4.03 3.51
C ARG A 237 7.91 5.37 2.95
N ILE A 238 8.25 6.49 3.61
CA ILE A 238 7.82 7.83 3.22
C ILE A 238 9.05 8.70 3.00
N SER A 239 9.58 8.66 1.77
CA SER A 239 10.67 9.54 1.35
C SER A 239 10.18 10.92 0.89
N GLU A 240 11.10 11.90 0.81
CA GLU A 240 10.81 13.31 0.47
C GLU A 240 10.10 13.50 -0.86
N ARG A 241 10.30 12.60 -1.82
CA ARG A 241 9.61 12.61 -3.13
C ARG A 241 8.09 12.45 -3.02
N HIS A 242 7.60 11.89 -1.91
CA HIS A 242 6.18 11.69 -1.64
C HIS A 242 5.62 12.77 -0.72
N LEU A 243 6.36 13.84 -0.44
CA LEU A 243 5.92 14.95 0.41
C LEU A 243 5.73 16.19 -0.45
N PRO A 244 4.93 17.17 0.00
CA PRO A 244 4.94 18.48 -0.62
C PRO A 244 6.36 19.06 -0.62
N PRO A 245 6.67 19.98 -1.55
CA PRO A 245 7.97 20.62 -1.61
C PRO A 245 8.38 21.17 -0.25
N LEU A 246 9.64 20.93 0.11
CA LEU A 246 10.18 21.42 1.36
C LEU A 246 10.69 22.85 1.24
N ARG A 247 10.63 23.50 0.06
CA ARG A 247 11.10 24.88 -0.13
C ARG A 247 9.95 25.77 -0.59
N VAL A 248 9.90 27.00 -0.10
CA VAL A 248 8.80 27.93 -0.41
C VAL A 248 8.78 28.26 -1.90
N GLU A 249 9.95 28.39 -2.51
CA GLU A 249 10.16 28.78 -3.91
C GLU A 249 9.64 27.71 -4.90
N ALA A 250 9.52 26.47 -4.44
CA ALA A 250 8.98 25.38 -5.25
C ALA A 250 7.44 25.44 -5.37
N PHE A 251 6.76 26.26 -4.55
CA PHE A 251 5.34 26.53 -4.70
C PHE A 251 5.13 27.68 -5.68
N ARG A 252 4.38 27.41 -6.76
CA ARG A 252 4.10 28.42 -7.78
C ARG A 252 3.10 29.46 -7.26
N LEU A 253 3.38 30.73 -7.53
CA LEU A 253 2.38 31.79 -7.43
C LEU A 253 1.22 31.49 -8.37
N ARG A 254 0.03 31.96 -7.99
CA ARG A 254 -1.17 31.63 -8.75
C ARG A 254 -1.31 32.43 -10.01
#